data_AF-A0AAW0BSV9-F1
#
_entry.id   AF-A0AAW0BSV9-F1
#
_cell.length_a   1.000
_cell.length_b   1.000
_cell.length_c   1.000
_cell.angle_alpha   90.00
_cell.angle_beta   90.00
_cell.angle_gamma   90.00
#
_symmetry.space_group_name_H-M   'P 1'
#
loop_
_entity.id
_entity.type
_entity.pdbx_description
1 polymer ?
#
loop_
_entity_poly.entity_id
_entity_poly.type
_entity_poly.pdbx_seq_one_letter_code
_entity_poly.pdbx_strand_id
1 'polypeptide(L)'
;MGNAQPWPFDTFTLSDGRSFQLTDSVARSRCLDGGSLYTSRAILGSDSVVVKWCWSKTRMHAVRIIESAVSSAMAHGDFWIVDHLPHIIWYEERRVRHQAFEHEHGGSRILQLLVEEESRPLTELTNAEELGHAFLGIFRCYRWLYERCRVMHRNINLSNLMYRRIDGKVHGVLAGFDMAVVLNEHSYKPYPENPLAFVACDLIDPSPLFPVGRYLYRFDLESLFYALVLVTCHYEHGRLMPPEKQPFKCWHQLEPTCLFPEKILFLFDGLGTWKPRPQFLSLYDLILDLRELFQDGLKARDKFRWRKEKETGVVSDDGFNGDTLGGHVTFDTFEAVFQTSLRPSTPGRASAEP
;
A
#
# COMPACT_ATOMS: atom_id res chain seq x y z
N MET A 1 -17.67 6.83 22.36
CA MET A 1 -17.09 7.82 21.42
C MET A 1 -16.72 9.05 22.23
N GLY A 2 -15.50 9.12 22.75
CA GLY A 2 -14.97 10.32 23.39
C GLY A 2 -14.14 11.07 22.36
N ASN A 3 -14.52 12.32 22.07
CA ASN A 3 -13.66 13.24 21.33
C ASN A 3 -12.39 13.43 22.16
N ALA A 4 -11.30 12.78 21.75
CA ALA A 4 -9.98 13.14 22.25
C ALA A 4 -9.78 14.61 21.86
N GLN A 5 -9.74 15.52 22.84
CA GLN A 5 -9.41 16.90 22.57
C GLN A 5 -8.06 16.93 21.85
N PRO A 6 -7.96 17.51 20.64
CA PRO A 6 -6.68 17.73 20.02
C PRO A 6 -5.89 18.69 20.93
N TRP A 7 -4.58 18.55 20.87
CA TRP A 7 -3.61 19.18 21.75
C TRP A 7 -3.83 20.70 21.94
N PRO A 8 -3.45 21.28 23.09
CA PRO A 8 -3.71 22.68 23.41
C PRO A 8 -2.84 23.70 22.65
N PHE A 9 -2.11 23.30 21.61
CA PHE A 9 -1.22 24.20 20.85
C PHE A 9 -1.44 24.03 19.35
N ASP A 10 -1.85 25.12 18.69
CA ASP A 10 -1.95 25.18 17.22
C ASP A 10 -0.58 25.15 16.55
N THR A 11 0.47 25.58 17.27
CA THR A 11 1.85 25.70 16.76
C THR A 11 2.82 24.83 17.57
N PHE A 12 3.66 24.08 16.88
CA PHE A 12 4.72 23.25 17.45
C PHE A 12 6.09 23.69 16.96
N THR A 13 6.98 24.00 17.88
CA THR A 13 8.39 24.31 17.58
C THR A 13 9.21 23.03 17.63
N LEU A 14 9.95 22.72 16.55
CA LEU A 14 10.94 21.66 16.40
C LEU A 14 12.23 22.00 17.19
N SER A 15 13.09 21.01 17.43
CA SER A 15 14.32 21.21 18.23
C SER A 15 15.38 22.07 17.53
N ASP A 16 15.28 22.23 16.22
CA ASP A 16 16.10 23.15 15.41
C ASP A 16 15.57 24.59 15.38
N GLY A 17 14.48 24.88 16.10
CA GLY A 17 13.87 26.20 16.21
C GLY A 17 12.83 26.52 15.13
N ARG A 18 12.66 25.69 14.10
CA ARG A 18 11.54 25.86 13.15
C ARG A 18 10.22 25.54 13.83
N SER A 19 9.11 26.13 13.37
CA SER A 19 7.79 25.81 13.91
C SER A 19 6.80 25.49 12.80
N PHE A 20 5.89 24.56 13.07
CA PHE A 20 4.78 24.24 12.19
C PHE A 20 3.43 24.48 12.86
N GLN A 21 2.42 24.81 12.06
CA GLN A 21 1.04 24.96 12.51
C GLN A 21 0.18 23.83 11.94
N LEU A 22 -0.58 23.11 12.78
CA LEU A 22 -1.50 22.08 12.32
C LEU A 22 -2.68 22.71 11.59
N THR A 23 -3.06 22.20 10.41
CA THR A 23 -4.13 22.78 9.59
C THR A 23 -5.36 21.90 9.46
N ASP A 24 -5.21 20.57 9.54
CA ASP A 24 -6.29 19.61 9.27
C ASP A 24 -6.45 18.55 10.36
N SER A 25 -7.56 17.82 10.26
CA SER A 25 -7.92 16.73 11.15
C SER A 25 -6.85 15.65 11.25
N VAL A 26 -6.72 15.10 12.45
CA VAL A 26 -5.74 14.06 12.77
C VAL A 26 -6.27 12.70 12.34
N ALA A 27 -5.67 12.10 11.31
CA ALA A 27 -5.87 10.69 11.00
C ALA A 27 -5.16 9.85 12.06
N ARG A 28 -5.84 8.83 12.60
CA ARG A 28 -5.29 7.93 13.63
C ARG A 28 -5.14 6.53 13.07
N SER A 29 -3.95 5.97 13.18
CA SER A 29 -3.64 4.57 12.89
C SER A 29 -2.86 3.94 14.05
N ARG A 30 -2.47 2.67 13.94
CA ARG A 30 -1.64 1.99 14.94
C ARG A 30 -0.22 1.81 14.42
N CYS A 31 0.75 1.94 15.32
CA CYS A 31 2.14 1.57 15.11
C CYS A 31 2.32 0.05 15.25
N LEU A 32 3.39 -0.51 14.68
CA LEU A 32 3.77 -1.92 14.82
C LEU A 32 3.86 -2.38 16.30
N ASP A 33 4.40 -1.53 17.18
CA ASP A 33 4.53 -1.77 18.62
C ASP A 33 3.19 -1.71 19.39
N GLY A 34 2.09 -1.41 18.70
CA GLY A 34 0.75 -1.26 19.27
C GLY A 34 0.40 0.15 19.74
N GLY A 35 1.31 1.12 19.63
CA GLY A 35 1.05 2.53 19.91
C GLY A 35 0.06 3.17 18.92
N SER A 36 -0.53 4.32 19.27
CA SER A 36 -1.31 5.11 18.32
C SER A 36 -0.39 6.06 17.54
N LEU A 37 -0.51 6.03 16.22
CA LEU A 37 0.10 6.98 15.30
C LEU A 37 -0.95 8.00 14.88
N TYR A 38 -0.56 9.26 14.92
CA TYR A 38 -1.36 10.40 14.51
C TYR A 38 -0.70 11.04 13.30
N THR A 39 -1.49 11.40 12.30
CA THR A 39 -1.02 12.05 11.07
C THR A 39 -1.88 13.28 10.79
N SER A 40 -1.26 14.42 10.57
CA SER A 40 -1.95 15.67 10.19
C SER A 40 -1.16 16.42 9.12
N ARG A 41 -1.88 17.22 8.34
CA ARG A 41 -1.28 18.29 7.54
C ARG A 41 -0.87 19.45 8.46
N ALA A 42 0.25 20.08 8.13
CA ALA A 42 0.74 21.27 8.80
C ALA A 42 1.44 22.22 7.81
N ILE A 43 1.66 23.45 8.22
CA ILE A 43 2.49 24.43 7.49
C ILE A 43 3.79 24.62 8.25
N LEU A 44 4.94 24.36 7.61
CA LEU A 44 6.28 24.60 8.12
C LEU A 44 6.93 25.71 7.30
N GLY A 45 6.99 26.93 7.86
CA GLY A 45 7.39 28.11 7.09
C GLY A 45 6.35 28.46 6.02
N SER A 46 6.70 28.34 4.75
CA SER A 46 5.78 28.49 3.61
C SER A 46 5.27 27.17 3.04
N ASP A 47 5.83 26.05 3.50
CA ASP A 47 5.64 24.76 2.85
C ASP A 47 4.58 23.94 3.57
N SER A 48 3.72 23.28 2.79
CA SER A 48 2.76 22.31 3.32
C SER A 48 3.47 20.98 3.54
N VAL A 49 3.31 20.43 4.74
CA VAL A 49 3.98 19.22 5.21
C VAL A 49 3.00 18.26 5.86
N VAL A 50 3.40 17.00 5.96
CA VAL A 50 2.70 15.98 6.74
C VAL A 50 3.48 15.73 8.02
N VAL A 51 2.82 15.86 9.16
CA VAL A 51 3.40 15.58 10.47
C VAL A 51 2.79 14.31 11.01
N LYS A 52 3.66 13.36 11.35
CA LYS A 52 3.32 12.10 12.00
C LYS A 52 3.89 12.09 13.41
N TRP A 53 3.09 11.68 14.38
CA TRP A 53 3.57 11.54 15.75
C TRP A 53 2.97 10.38 16.50
N CYS A 54 3.78 9.79 17.37
CA CYS A 54 3.35 8.72 18.25
C CYS A 54 4.14 8.74 19.56
N TRP A 55 3.59 8.07 20.57
CA TRP A 55 4.27 7.82 21.84
C TRP A 55 4.76 6.37 21.88
N SER A 56 6.06 6.19 21.68
CA SER A 56 6.68 4.86 21.60
C SER A 56 7.88 4.73 22.55
N LYS A 57 8.28 3.48 22.83
CA LYS A 57 9.50 3.15 23.54
C LYS A 57 10.72 3.03 22.60
N THR A 58 10.49 2.92 21.30
CA THR A 58 11.52 2.61 20.29
C THR A 58 11.36 3.51 19.08
N ARG A 59 12.47 3.98 18.49
CA ARG A 59 12.49 4.83 17.27
C ARG A 59 11.45 4.41 16.23
N MET A 60 10.80 5.39 15.60
CA MET A 60 9.72 5.18 14.65
C MET A 60 10.19 4.24 13.53
N HIS A 61 9.51 3.11 13.39
CA HIS A 61 9.96 2.03 12.51
C HIS A 61 10.03 2.48 11.05
N ALA A 62 9.04 3.26 10.60
CA ALA A 62 8.98 3.84 9.26
C ALA A 62 10.24 4.67 8.92
N VAL A 63 10.71 5.51 9.86
CA VAL A 63 11.88 6.37 9.65
C VAL A 63 13.14 5.53 9.39
N ARG A 64 13.35 4.48 10.19
CA ARG A 64 14.49 3.57 10.00
C ARG A 64 14.46 2.89 8.64
N ILE A 65 13.28 2.44 8.20
CA ILE A 65 13.12 1.80 6.89
C ILE A 65 13.42 2.79 5.76
N ILE A 66 12.84 3.98 5.80
CA ILE A 66 13.00 4.99 4.74
C ILE A 66 14.45 5.47 4.66
N GLU A 67 15.08 5.85 5.78
CA GLU A 67 16.48 6.29 5.81
C GLU A 67 17.44 5.19 5.33
N SER A 68 17.20 3.93 5.73
CA SER A 68 17.99 2.78 5.29
C SER A 68 17.84 2.53 3.79
N ALA A 69 16.61 2.61 3.27
CA ALA A 69 16.32 2.50 1.85
C ALA A 69 17.01 3.61 1.04
N VAL A 70 16.93 4.87 1.47
CA VAL A 70 17.62 5.99 0.83
C VAL A 70 19.14 5.78 0.86
N SER A 71 19.71 5.39 2.00
CA SER A 71 21.15 5.14 2.13
C SER A 71 21.61 4.00 1.21
N SER A 72 20.83 2.92 1.13
CA SER A 72 21.09 1.79 0.24
C SER A 72 20.99 2.21 -1.24
N ALA A 73 19.99 3.00 -1.61
CA ALA A 73 19.84 3.53 -2.97
C ALA A 73 21.06 4.36 -3.38
N MET A 74 21.55 5.23 -2.50
CA MET A 74 22.75 6.04 -2.73
C MET A 74 24.00 5.17 -2.88
N ALA A 75 24.17 4.15 -2.03
CA ALA A 75 25.33 3.27 -2.06
C ALA A 75 25.40 2.41 -3.34
N HIS A 76 24.24 2.01 -3.89
CA HIS A 76 24.16 1.16 -5.08
C HIS A 76 23.94 1.93 -6.39
N GLY A 77 23.81 3.26 -6.33
CA GLY A 77 23.54 4.10 -7.51
C GLY A 77 22.10 4.02 -8.03
N ASP A 78 21.17 3.49 -7.24
CA ASP A 78 19.74 3.35 -7.58
C ASP A 78 18.96 4.63 -7.23
N PHE A 79 19.47 5.80 -7.62
CA PHE A 79 18.96 7.12 -7.18
C PHE A 79 17.48 7.34 -7.48
N TRP A 80 16.96 6.73 -8.56
CA TRP A 80 15.56 6.84 -8.98
C TRP A 80 14.56 6.39 -7.90
N ILE A 81 14.98 5.53 -6.96
CA ILE A 81 14.13 5.06 -5.87
C ILE A 81 13.67 6.19 -4.96
N VAL A 82 14.50 7.21 -4.77
CA VAL A 82 14.21 8.32 -3.84
C VAL A 82 12.95 9.08 -4.26
N ASP A 83 12.70 9.19 -5.56
CA ASP A 83 11.51 9.84 -6.11
C ASP A 83 10.20 9.08 -5.82
N HIS A 84 10.32 7.81 -5.43
CA HIS A 84 9.21 6.91 -5.13
C HIS A 84 9.04 6.63 -3.61
N LEU A 85 9.88 7.25 -2.76
CA LEU A 85 9.81 7.15 -1.31
C LEU A 85 9.30 8.46 -0.67
N PRO A 86 8.73 8.41 0.55
CA PRO A 86 8.42 9.62 1.32
C PRO A 86 9.70 10.40 1.59
N HIS A 87 9.64 11.72 1.40
CA HIS A 87 10.78 12.58 1.69
C HIS A 87 10.68 13.09 3.13
N ILE A 88 11.60 12.64 3.97
CA ILE A 88 11.68 13.03 5.38
C ILE A 88 12.39 14.37 5.48
N ILE A 89 11.67 15.41 5.91
CA ILE A 89 12.21 16.74 6.17
C ILE A 89 12.87 16.78 7.55
N TRP A 90 12.24 16.12 8.54
CA TRP A 90 12.72 16.14 9.91
C TRP A 90 12.26 14.92 10.69
N TYR A 91 13.10 14.44 11.60
CA TYR A 91 12.75 13.46 12.60
C TYR A 91 13.35 13.84 13.94
N GLU A 92 12.55 13.77 15.01
CA GLU A 92 13.07 13.95 16.37
C GLU A 92 12.35 13.13 17.42
N GLU A 93 13.08 12.86 18.49
CA GLU A 93 12.64 12.16 19.69
C GLU A 93 12.61 13.13 20.86
N ARG A 94 11.42 13.37 21.43
CA ARG A 94 11.22 14.23 22.59
C ARG A 94 10.83 13.43 23.82
N ARG A 95 11.63 13.59 24.87
CA ARG A 95 11.24 13.18 26.22
C ARG A 95 10.34 14.25 26.82
N VAL A 96 9.03 14.10 26.65
CA VAL A 96 8.04 14.99 27.26
C VAL A 96 7.48 14.30 28.50
N ARG A 97 7.63 14.91 29.68
CA ARG A 97 6.90 14.51 30.89
C ARG A 97 5.48 15.02 30.76
N HIS A 98 4.54 14.16 30.37
CA HIS A 98 3.12 14.53 30.31
C HIS A 98 2.35 13.72 31.35
N GLN A 99 2.05 14.34 32.50
CA GLN A 99 1.37 13.70 33.64
C GLN A 99 0.04 13.03 33.26
N ALA A 100 -0.71 13.57 32.30
CA ALA A 100 -1.97 12.96 31.85
C ALA A 100 -1.79 11.65 31.05
N PHE A 101 -0.65 11.45 30.37
CA PHE A 101 -0.37 10.23 29.58
C PHE A 101 0.43 9.18 30.37
N GLU A 102 1.19 9.61 31.40
CA GLU A 102 1.89 8.69 32.32
C GLU A 102 0.92 7.78 33.09
N HIS A 103 -0.27 8.29 33.44
CA HIS A 103 -1.29 7.55 34.18
C HIS A 103 -2.02 6.49 33.36
N GLU A 104 -2.21 6.68 32.05
CA GLU A 104 -3.02 5.76 31.25
C GLU A 104 -2.23 4.55 30.71
N HIS A 105 -0.91 4.65 30.50
CA HIS A 105 -0.20 3.70 29.60
C HIS A 105 1.09 3.07 30.16
N GLY A 106 1.45 3.31 31.43
CA GLY A 106 2.51 2.61 32.15
C GLY A 106 3.92 2.69 31.52
N GLY A 107 4.76 3.59 32.04
CA GLY A 107 6.20 3.69 31.73
C GLY A 107 6.61 4.93 30.93
N SER A 108 7.92 5.22 30.91
CA SER A 108 8.49 6.35 30.15
C SER A 108 8.37 6.09 28.64
N ARG A 109 7.54 6.87 27.94
CA ARG A 109 7.45 6.89 26.48
C ARG A 109 8.08 8.16 25.92
N ILE A 110 8.66 8.05 24.73
CA ILE A 110 9.27 9.14 23.98
C ILE A 110 8.28 9.57 22.90
N LEU A 111 7.98 10.87 22.83
CA LEU A 111 7.22 11.44 21.73
C LEU A 111 8.11 11.45 20.50
N GLN A 112 7.64 10.83 19.43
CA GLN A 112 8.35 10.79 18.16
C GLN A 112 7.61 11.67 17.19
N LEU A 113 8.35 12.55 16.53
CA LEU A 113 7.84 13.50 15.55
C LEU A 113 8.57 13.26 14.23
N LEU A 114 7.80 13.01 13.19
CA LEU A 114 8.26 12.84 11.82
C LEU A 114 7.57 13.89 10.95
N VAL A 115 8.35 14.71 10.26
CA VAL A 115 7.86 15.68 9.28
C VAL A 115 8.28 15.21 7.90
N GLU A 116 7.30 15.00 7.03
CA GLU A 116 7.47 14.58 5.64
C GLU A 116 6.98 15.69 4.70
N GLU A 117 7.54 15.73 3.49
CA GLU A 117 6.99 16.50 2.39
C GLU A 117 5.55 16.05 2.09
N GLU A 118 4.65 16.99 1.85
CA GLU A 118 3.29 16.64 1.42
C GLU A 118 3.29 16.05 0.00
N SER A 119 3.04 14.75 -0.09
CA SER A 119 2.70 14.08 -1.35
C SER A 119 1.18 14.06 -1.54
N ARG A 120 0.72 14.06 -2.80
CA ARG A 120 -0.71 14.09 -3.12
C ARG A 120 -1.29 12.68 -3.24
N PRO A 121 -2.55 12.44 -2.86
CA PRO A 121 -3.19 11.13 -3.03
C PRO A 121 -3.22 10.68 -4.48
N LEU A 122 -2.87 9.42 -4.75
CA LEU A 122 -2.88 8.87 -6.11
C LEU A 122 -4.28 8.94 -6.76
N THR A 123 -5.33 9.00 -5.93
CA THR A 123 -6.73 9.11 -6.31
C THR A 123 -7.10 10.43 -7.00
N GLU A 124 -6.24 11.46 -6.93
CA GLU A 124 -6.46 12.74 -7.63
C GLU A 124 -6.05 12.70 -9.11
N LEU A 125 -5.26 11.70 -9.54
CA LEU A 125 -4.84 11.58 -10.94
C LEU A 125 -6.05 11.26 -11.83
N THR A 126 -6.28 12.08 -12.84
CA THR A 126 -7.42 11.93 -13.77
C THR A 126 -7.02 11.39 -15.14
N ASN A 127 -5.73 11.41 -15.45
CA ASN A 127 -5.16 10.88 -16.66
C ASN A 127 -4.73 9.41 -16.44
N ALA A 128 -5.19 8.51 -17.31
CA ALA A 128 -4.91 7.08 -17.21
C ALA A 128 -3.42 6.73 -17.40
N GLU A 129 -2.72 7.42 -18.30
CA GLU A 129 -1.29 7.21 -18.54
C GLU A 129 -0.47 7.63 -17.32
N GLU A 130 -0.77 8.81 -16.75
CA GLU A 130 -0.14 9.26 -15.50
C GLU A 130 -0.40 8.29 -14.34
N LEU A 131 -1.65 7.83 -14.19
CA LEU A 131 -2.03 6.85 -13.16
C LEU A 131 -1.28 5.53 -13.35
N GLY A 132 -1.24 5.01 -14.58
CA GLY A 132 -0.53 3.77 -14.92
C GLY A 132 0.97 3.86 -14.63
N HIS A 133 1.61 4.96 -15.02
CA HIS A 133 3.04 5.18 -14.73
C HIS A 133 3.33 5.37 -13.24
N ALA A 134 2.45 6.05 -12.51
CA ALA A 134 2.59 6.18 -11.07
C ALA A 134 2.48 4.81 -10.36
N PHE A 135 1.51 3.97 -10.75
CA PHE A 135 1.39 2.60 -10.25
C PHE A 135 2.62 1.75 -10.57
N LEU A 136 3.16 1.85 -11.79
CA LEU A 136 4.38 1.16 -12.18
C LEU A 136 5.58 1.60 -11.30
N GLY A 137 5.70 2.91 -11.03
CA GLY A 137 6.72 3.45 -10.13
C GLY A 137 6.60 2.89 -8.71
N ILE A 138 5.39 2.87 -8.15
CA ILE A 138 5.10 2.28 -6.83
C ILE A 138 5.44 0.80 -6.79
N PHE A 139 5.02 0.04 -7.80
CA PHE A 139 5.32 -1.38 -7.93
C PHE A 139 6.84 -1.63 -7.97
N ARG A 140 7.59 -0.87 -8.79
CA ARG A 140 9.04 -0.98 -8.90
C ARG A 140 9.76 -0.61 -7.59
N CYS A 141 9.27 0.43 -6.91
CA CYS A 141 9.76 0.80 -5.58
C CYS A 141 9.56 -0.36 -4.59
N TYR A 142 8.36 -0.95 -4.55
CA TYR A 142 8.09 -2.11 -3.69
C TYR A 142 9.00 -3.32 -4.02
N ARG A 143 9.15 -3.66 -5.32
CA ARG A 143 10.07 -4.71 -5.77
C ARG A 143 11.48 -4.47 -5.26
N TRP A 144 12.02 -3.27 -5.47
CA TRP A 144 13.37 -2.92 -5.05
C TRP A 144 13.53 -2.99 -3.53
N LEU A 145 12.55 -2.49 -2.77
CA LEU A 145 12.54 -2.59 -1.30
C LEU A 145 12.56 -4.04 -0.82
N TYR A 146 11.80 -4.92 -1.46
CA TYR A 146 11.79 -6.34 -1.13
C TYR A 146 13.12 -7.03 -1.48
N GLU A 147 13.62 -6.84 -2.70
CA GLU A 147 14.79 -7.54 -3.22
C GLU A 147 16.10 -7.03 -2.58
N ARG A 148 16.23 -5.70 -2.40
CA ARG A 148 17.48 -5.06 -1.94
C ARG A 148 17.48 -4.77 -0.44
N CYS A 149 16.36 -4.33 0.10
CA CYS A 149 16.26 -3.95 1.52
C CYS A 149 15.60 -5.03 2.38
N ARG A 150 15.09 -6.11 1.75
CA ARG A 150 14.38 -7.19 2.44
C ARG A 150 13.15 -6.67 3.18
N VAL A 151 12.47 -5.66 2.64
CA VAL A 151 11.29 -5.04 3.27
C VAL A 151 10.00 -5.57 2.67
N MET A 152 9.05 -5.99 3.53
CA MET A 152 7.65 -6.20 3.14
C MET A 152 6.82 -5.02 3.65
N HIS A 153 5.90 -4.50 2.82
CA HIS A 153 5.17 -3.27 3.12
C HIS A 153 3.97 -3.53 4.05
N ARG A 154 3.21 -4.58 3.76
CA ARG A 154 2.09 -5.10 4.57
C ARG A 154 0.87 -4.19 4.71
N ASN A 155 0.92 -2.95 4.23
CA ASN A 155 -0.16 -1.97 4.38
C ASN A 155 -0.44 -1.20 3.09
N ILE A 156 -0.46 -1.90 1.96
CA ILE A 156 -0.78 -1.29 0.67
C ILE A 156 -2.29 -1.07 0.55
N ASN A 157 -2.69 0.20 0.47
CA ASN A 157 -4.06 0.65 0.22
C ASN A 157 -4.05 2.06 -0.35
N LEU A 158 -5.21 2.57 -0.81
CA LEU A 158 -5.30 3.88 -1.46
C LEU A 158 -4.84 5.07 -0.61
N SER A 159 -4.87 4.99 0.72
CA SER A 159 -4.37 6.07 1.58
C SER A 159 -2.84 6.14 1.65
N ASN A 160 -2.17 5.07 1.22
CA ASN A 160 -0.72 4.92 1.24
C ASN A 160 -0.09 4.97 -0.16
N LEU A 161 -0.92 5.09 -1.21
CA LEU A 161 -0.45 5.31 -2.57
C LEU A 161 -0.59 6.80 -2.88
N MET A 162 0.55 7.45 -3.09
CA MET A 162 0.64 8.89 -3.33
C MET A 162 1.27 9.14 -4.70
N TYR A 163 1.31 10.40 -5.11
CA TYR A 163 2.15 10.87 -6.20
C TYR A 163 2.79 12.22 -5.86
N ARG A 164 3.86 12.53 -6.57
CA ARG A 164 4.43 13.88 -6.65
C ARG A 164 4.79 14.20 -8.09
N ARG A 165 5.05 15.48 -8.36
CA ARG A 165 5.53 15.94 -9.67
C ARG A 165 6.95 16.47 -9.54
N ILE A 166 7.87 15.88 -10.28
CA ILE A 166 9.27 16.30 -10.38
C ILE A 166 9.50 16.64 -11.84
N ASP A 167 9.92 17.88 -12.12
CA ASP A 167 10.14 18.38 -13.48
C ASP A 167 8.95 18.14 -14.43
N GLY A 168 7.73 18.31 -13.91
CA GLY A 168 6.48 18.10 -14.66
C GLY A 168 6.04 16.65 -14.82
N LYS A 169 6.89 15.67 -14.48
CA LYS A 169 6.60 14.24 -14.57
C LYS A 169 5.97 13.71 -13.28
N VAL A 170 4.99 12.81 -13.42
CA VAL A 170 4.36 12.12 -12.27
C VAL A 170 5.26 10.97 -11.80
N HIS A 171 5.51 10.94 -10.49
CA HIS A 171 6.16 9.83 -9.79
C HIS A 171 5.19 9.31 -8.73
N GLY A 172 4.86 8.01 -8.78
CA GLY A 172 4.09 7.37 -7.72
C GLY A 172 4.96 7.15 -6.50
N VAL A 173 4.44 7.45 -5.31
CA VAL A 173 5.16 7.36 -4.04
C VAL A 173 4.47 6.32 -3.16
N LEU A 174 5.24 5.34 -2.68
CA LEU A 174 4.76 4.36 -1.72
C LEU A 174 4.96 4.91 -0.31
N ALA A 175 3.89 5.23 0.40
CA ALA A 175 3.91 5.72 1.78
C ALA A 175 3.38 4.65 2.75
N GLY A 176 3.38 4.93 4.07
CA GLY A 176 2.74 4.07 5.07
C GLY A 176 3.58 2.90 5.58
N PHE A 177 4.89 3.11 5.74
CA PHE A 177 5.85 2.11 6.25
C PHE A 177 5.71 1.77 7.74
N ASP A 178 4.70 2.29 8.44
CA ASP A 178 4.49 2.09 9.88
C ASP A 178 4.21 0.63 10.26
N MET A 179 3.72 -0.15 9.29
CA MET A 179 3.43 -1.59 9.41
C MET A 179 4.38 -2.46 8.59
N ALA A 180 5.35 -1.85 7.90
CA ALA A 180 6.35 -2.56 7.13
C ALA A 180 7.28 -3.34 8.06
N VAL A 181 7.97 -4.35 7.52
CA VAL A 181 8.89 -5.21 8.28
C VAL A 181 10.13 -5.53 7.45
N VAL A 182 11.28 -5.61 8.10
CA VAL A 182 12.55 -6.05 7.50
C VAL A 182 12.70 -7.55 7.75
N LEU A 183 12.68 -8.37 6.70
CA LEU A 183 12.80 -9.83 6.81
C LEU A 183 14.05 -10.20 7.61
N ASN A 184 13.88 -11.15 8.53
CA ASN A 184 14.87 -11.64 9.49
C ASN A 184 15.09 -10.79 10.75
N GLU A 185 14.44 -9.64 10.91
CA GLU A 185 14.60 -8.87 12.15
C GLU A 185 13.75 -9.47 13.31
N HIS A 186 12.45 -9.78 13.18
CA HIS A 186 11.61 -10.23 14.33
C HIS A 186 10.51 -11.29 14.02
N SER A 187 9.90 -11.88 15.06
CA SER A 187 8.63 -12.63 15.00
C SER A 187 7.46 -11.66 14.86
N TYR A 188 6.88 -11.55 13.67
CA TYR A 188 5.90 -10.52 13.36
C TYR A 188 4.50 -10.85 13.91
N LYS A 189 3.75 -9.81 14.29
CA LYS A 189 2.29 -9.93 14.44
C LYS A 189 1.72 -10.41 13.10
N PRO A 190 0.91 -11.49 13.06
CA PRO A 190 0.43 -12.09 11.82
C PRO A 190 -0.33 -11.13 10.91
N TYR A 191 -1.15 -10.27 11.50
CA TYR A 191 -2.20 -9.58 10.76
C TYR A 191 -1.84 -8.13 10.45
N PRO A 192 -1.81 -7.75 9.16
CA PRO A 192 -1.76 -6.34 8.79
C PRO A 192 -3.07 -5.63 9.19
N GLU A 193 -2.99 -4.37 9.60
CA GLU A 193 -4.17 -3.50 9.79
C GLU A 193 -4.66 -2.86 8.48
N ASN A 194 -4.34 -3.52 7.36
CA ASN A 194 -4.73 -3.06 6.04
C ASN A 194 -6.27 -3.21 5.91
N PRO A 195 -7.00 -2.21 5.38
CA PRO A 195 -8.45 -2.35 5.22
C PRO A 195 -8.79 -3.57 4.37
N LEU A 196 -9.77 -4.36 4.80
CA LEU A 196 -10.07 -5.69 4.24
C LEU A 196 -10.27 -5.70 2.71
N ALA A 197 -10.80 -4.60 2.15
CA ALA A 197 -10.94 -4.40 0.72
C ALA A 197 -9.62 -4.57 -0.07
N PHE A 198 -8.47 -4.30 0.54
CA PHE A 198 -7.14 -4.44 -0.08
C PHE A 198 -6.39 -5.71 0.34
N VAL A 199 -6.85 -6.41 1.37
CA VAL A 199 -6.17 -7.60 1.90
C VAL A 199 -6.27 -8.76 0.90
N ALA A 200 -5.18 -9.51 0.73
CA ALA A 200 -5.13 -10.70 -0.12
C ALA A 200 -6.15 -11.78 0.29
N CYS A 201 -6.69 -12.53 -0.67
CA CYS A 201 -7.68 -13.59 -0.45
C CYS A 201 -7.25 -14.60 0.61
N ASP A 202 -5.99 -15.05 0.58
CA ASP A 202 -5.50 -16.05 1.54
C ASP A 202 -5.36 -15.52 2.97
N LEU A 203 -5.32 -14.19 3.16
CA LEU A 203 -5.29 -13.58 4.49
C LEU A 203 -6.68 -13.35 5.08
N ILE A 204 -7.73 -13.41 4.25
CA ILE A 204 -9.15 -13.35 4.68
C ILE A 204 -9.82 -14.72 4.65
N ASP A 205 -9.20 -15.73 4.02
CA ASP A 205 -9.70 -17.09 3.96
C ASP A 205 -9.89 -17.67 5.38
N PRO A 206 -11.12 -18.06 5.76
CA PRO A 206 -11.37 -18.67 7.06
C PRO A 206 -10.83 -20.12 7.17
N SER A 207 -10.31 -20.69 6.09
CA SER A 207 -9.77 -22.06 6.04
C SER A 207 -8.49 -22.21 6.87
N PRO A 208 -8.34 -23.33 7.62
CA PRO A 208 -7.13 -23.61 8.40
C PRO A 208 -5.92 -24.01 7.55
N LEU A 209 -6.07 -24.09 6.21
CA LEU A 209 -5.02 -24.59 5.31
C LEU A 209 -3.87 -23.59 5.12
N PHE A 210 -4.13 -22.30 5.31
CA PHE A 210 -3.06 -21.31 5.25
C PHE A 210 -2.51 -21.04 6.66
N PRO A 211 -1.21 -21.25 6.91
CA PRO A 211 -0.66 -21.11 8.25
C PRO A 211 -0.79 -19.67 8.74
N VAL A 212 -1.54 -19.50 9.83
CA VAL A 212 -1.66 -18.23 10.56
C VAL A 212 -0.26 -17.70 10.88
N GLY A 213 0.07 -16.51 10.39
CA GLY A 213 1.35 -15.86 10.68
C GLY A 213 2.35 -15.78 9.52
N ARG A 214 2.13 -16.47 8.41
CA ARG A 214 3.02 -16.35 7.23
C ARG A 214 2.56 -15.22 6.32
N TYR A 215 3.30 -14.12 6.27
CA TYR A 215 3.07 -13.05 5.29
C TYR A 215 3.98 -13.26 4.07
N LEU A 216 3.41 -13.19 2.86
CA LEU A 216 4.09 -13.41 1.59
C LEU A 216 4.15 -12.11 0.80
N TYR A 217 5.22 -11.87 0.04
CA TYR A 217 5.37 -10.64 -0.74
C TYR A 217 4.26 -10.50 -1.80
N ARG A 218 3.75 -11.62 -2.34
CA ARG A 218 2.62 -11.59 -3.28
C ARG A 218 1.33 -11.02 -2.66
N PHE A 219 1.22 -10.97 -1.33
CA PHE A 219 0.06 -10.34 -0.69
C PHE A 219 0.08 -8.83 -0.89
N ASP A 220 1.26 -8.20 -0.85
CA ASP A 220 1.41 -6.80 -1.22
C ASP A 220 1.11 -6.61 -2.72
N LEU A 221 1.49 -7.55 -3.59
CA LEU A 221 1.13 -7.50 -5.02
C LEU A 221 -0.39 -7.59 -5.24
N GLU A 222 -1.08 -8.47 -4.50
CA GLU A 222 -2.54 -8.59 -4.56
C GLU A 222 -3.22 -7.31 -4.03
N SER A 223 -2.66 -6.71 -2.97
CA SER A 223 -3.11 -5.40 -2.49
C SER A 223 -2.91 -4.27 -3.51
N LEU A 224 -1.79 -4.25 -4.25
CA LEU A 224 -1.58 -3.31 -5.36
C LEU A 224 -2.61 -3.50 -6.47
N PHE A 225 -2.89 -4.75 -6.83
CA PHE A 225 -3.91 -5.08 -7.82
C PHE A 225 -5.30 -4.59 -7.39
N TYR A 226 -5.74 -4.88 -6.17
CA TYR A 226 -7.01 -4.36 -5.66
C TYR A 226 -7.04 -2.84 -5.57
N ALA A 227 -5.92 -2.19 -5.19
CA ALA A 227 -5.84 -0.74 -5.21
C ALA A 227 -6.06 -0.16 -6.62
N LEU A 228 -5.48 -0.76 -7.66
CA LEU A 228 -5.68 -0.36 -9.05
C LEU A 228 -7.14 -0.55 -9.51
N VAL A 229 -7.77 -1.68 -9.15
CA VAL A 229 -9.19 -1.92 -9.43
C VAL A 229 -10.06 -0.86 -8.77
N LEU A 230 -9.86 -0.61 -7.47
CA LEU A 230 -10.71 0.29 -6.71
C LEU A 230 -10.52 1.75 -7.13
N VAL A 231 -9.29 2.24 -7.35
CA VAL A 231 -9.09 3.63 -7.80
C VAL A 231 -9.72 3.87 -9.17
N THR A 232 -9.59 2.93 -10.10
CA THR A 232 -10.13 3.09 -11.47
C THR A 232 -11.65 2.94 -11.53
N CYS A 233 -12.28 2.37 -10.51
CA CYS A 233 -13.74 2.18 -10.45
C CYS A 233 -14.45 3.19 -9.53
N HIS A 234 -13.80 3.62 -8.45
CA HIS A 234 -14.43 4.44 -7.41
C HIS A 234 -14.20 5.93 -7.59
N TYR A 235 -13.21 6.34 -8.38
CA TYR A 235 -12.84 7.74 -8.53
C TYR A 235 -13.11 8.24 -9.95
N GLU A 236 -13.70 9.43 -10.04
CA GLU A 236 -13.99 10.14 -11.29
C GLU A 236 -13.59 11.60 -11.08
N HIS A 237 -12.87 12.19 -12.04
CA HIS A 237 -12.33 13.56 -11.92
C HIS A 237 -11.63 13.87 -10.57
N GLY A 238 -10.87 12.91 -10.04
CA GLY A 238 -10.10 13.06 -8.80
C GLY A 238 -10.94 13.02 -7.52
N ARG A 239 -12.20 12.59 -7.60
CA ARG A 239 -13.13 12.56 -6.47
C ARG A 239 -13.74 11.18 -6.29
N LEU A 240 -13.93 10.79 -5.03
CA LEU A 240 -14.65 9.56 -4.69
C LEU A 240 -16.11 9.71 -5.13
N MET A 241 -16.59 8.72 -5.86
CA MET A 241 -17.97 8.69 -6.37
C MET A 241 -18.98 8.42 -5.25
N PRO A 242 -20.26 8.71 -5.46
CA PRO A 242 -21.31 8.22 -4.57
C PRO A 242 -21.34 6.68 -4.50
N PRO A 243 -21.58 6.07 -3.33
CA PRO A 243 -21.56 4.61 -3.16
C PRO A 243 -22.45 3.85 -4.15
N GLU A 244 -23.61 4.37 -4.53
CA GLU A 244 -24.51 3.75 -5.51
C GLU A 244 -23.90 3.56 -6.90
N LYS A 245 -22.84 4.32 -7.24
CA LYS A 245 -22.12 4.23 -8.51
C LYS A 245 -20.80 3.45 -8.43
N GLN A 246 -20.42 2.98 -7.24
CA GLN A 246 -19.15 2.29 -7.01
C GLN A 246 -19.36 0.76 -7.12
N PRO A 247 -18.79 0.08 -8.15
CA PRO A 247 -18.61 -1.36 -8.11
C PRO A 247 -17.83 -1.77 -6.86
N PHE A 248 -18.06 -2.96 -6.31
CA PHE A 248 -17.29 -3.48 -5.15
C PHE A 248 -17.37 -2.65 -3.86
N LYS A 249 -18.28 -1.67 -3.74
CA LYS A 249 -18.42 -0.86 -2.50
C LYS A 249 -18.61 -1.70 -1.23
N CYS A 250 -19.26 -2.87 -1.36
CA CYS A 250 -19.48 -3.81 -0.27
C CYS A 250 -18.17 -4.32 0.32
N TRP A 251 -17.06 -4.32 -0.43
CA TRP A 251 -15.77 -4.80 0.06
C TRP A 251 -15.24 -4.02 1.26
N HIS A 252 -15.68 -2.77 1.45
CA HIS A 252 -15.33 -1.95 2.61
C HIS A 252 -16.16 -2.25 3.87
N GLN A 253 -17.23 -3.01 3.74
CA GLN A 253 -18.25 -3.23 4.77
C GLN A 253 -18.40 -4.69 5.17
N LEU A 254 -17.99 -5.61 4.30
CA LEU A 254 -18.11 -7.04 4.53
C LEU A 254 -17.05 -7.53 5.52
N GLU A 255 -17.50 -8.37 6.45
CA GLU A 255 -16.64 -9.19 7.30
C GLU A 255 -15.88 -10.25 6.46
N PRO A 256 -14.75 -10.80 6.96
CA PRO A 256 -13.90 -11.70 6.18
C PRO A 256 -14.64 -12.89 5.53
N THR A 257 -15.57 -13.52 6.25
CA THR A 257 -16.35 -14.68 5.78
C THR A 257 -17.24 -14.38 4.58
N CYS A 258 -17.69 -13.13 4.44
CA CYS A 258 -18.49 -12.68 3.29
C CYS A 258 -17.63 -12.03 2.21
N LEU A 259 -16.52 -11.39 2.58
CA LEU A 259 -15.64 -10.74 1.61
C LEU A 259 -14.84 -11.74 0.77
N PHE A 260 -14.37 -12.83 1.39
CA PHE A 260 -13.61 -13.87 0.70
C PHE A 260 -14.31 -14.41 -0.55
N PRO A 261 -15.57 -14.91 -0.48
CA PRO A 261 -16.24 -15.42 -1.67
C PRO A 261 -16.47 -14.34 -2.75
N GLU A 262 -16.71 -13.07 -2.37
CA GLU A 262 -16.86 -11.96 -3.32
C GLU A 262 -15.57 -11.70 -4.12
N LYS A 263 -14.41 -11.73 -3.45
CA LYS A 263 -13.11 -11.57 -4.12
C LYS A 263 -12.76 -12.77 -5.00
N ILE A 264 -13.06 -13.98 -4.55
CA ILE A 264 -12.90 -15.19 -5.39
C ILE A 264 -13.81 -15.11 -6.62
N LEU A 265 -15.07 -14.72 -6.45
CA LEU A 265 -15.98 -14.54 -7.59
C LEU A 265 -15.44 -13.51 -8.58
N PHE A 266 -14.92 -12.37 -8.10
CA PHE A 266 -14.27 -11.38 -8.95
C PHE A 266 -13.09 -11.98 -9.73
N LEU A 267 -12.19 -12.71 -9.06
CA LEU A 267 -11.00 -13.32 -9.69
C LEU A 267 -11.35 -14.41 -10.73
N PHE A 268 -12.44 -15.16 -10.54
CA PHE A 268 -12.78 -16.30 -11.41
C PHE A 268 -13.89 -15.99 -12.43
N ASP A 269 -14.98 -15.36 -12.01
CA ASP A 269 -16.21 -15.21 -12.79
C ASP A 269 -16.52 -13.75 -13.19
N GLY A 270 -15.79 -12.78 -12.63
CA GLY A 270 -16.05 -11.34 -12.68
C GLY A 270 -16.03 -10.63 -14.05
N LEU A 271 -16.26 -11.28 -15.19
CA LEU A 271 -16.49 -10.58 -16.46
C LEU A 271 -17.91 -9.97 -16.59
N GLY A 272 -18.77 -10.18 -15.58
CA GLY A 272 -20.11 -9.61 -15.53
C GLY A 272 -20.17 -8.17 -14.98
N THR A 273 -20.38 -7.20 -15.87
CA THR A 273 -20.83 -5.79 -15.65
C THR A 273 -19.88 -4.73 -15.13
N TRP A 274 -18.73 -5.04 -14.53
CA TRP A 274 -17.82 -3.99 -14.08
C TRP A 274 -16.80 -3.59 -15.17
N LYS A 275 -16.50 -2.29 -15.25
CA LYS A 275 -15.43 -1.71 -16.05
C LYS A 275 -14.84 -0.51 -15.30
N PRO A 276 -13.57 -0.16 -15.55
CA PRO A 276 -13.03 1.12 -15.14
C PRO A 276 -13.92 2.28 -15.57
N ARG A 277 -13.83 3.41 -14.87
CA ARG A 277 -14.46 4.66 -15.31
C ARG A 277 -13.95 5.04 -16.71
N PRO A 278 -14.75 5.75 -17.54
CA PRO A 278 -14.37 6.08 -18.92
C PRO A 278 -12.97 6.69 -19.05
N GLN A 279 -12.58 7.56 -18.12
CA GLN A 279 -11.26 8.20 -18.09
C GLN A 279 -10.08 7.23 -17.86
N PHE A 280 -10.34 6.03 -17.34
CA PHE A 280 -9.34 4.99 -17.05
C PHE A 280 -9.52 3.73 -17.90
N LEU A 281 -10.35 3.80 -18.96
CA LEU A 281 -10.66 2.63 -19.77
C LEU A 281 -9.43 2.02 -20.47
N SER A 282 -8.41 2.84 -20.76
CA SER A 282 -7.14 2.35 -21.34
C SER A 282 -6.32 1.47 -20.38
N LEU A 283 -6.62 1.47 -19.08
CA LEU A 283 -6.01 0.58 -18.10
C LEU A 283 -6.78 -0.74 -17.94
N TYR A 284 -7.86 -0.96 -18.69
CA TYR A 284 -8.71 -2.13 -18.48
C TYR A 284 -7.98 -3.43 -18.80
N ASP A 285 -7.28 -3.49 -19.94
CA ASP A 285 -6.51 -4.67 -20.35
C ASP A 285 -5.40 -4.99 -19.34
N LEU A 286 -4.68 -3.97 -18.84
CA LEU A 286 -3.73 -4.11 -17.73
C LEU A 286 -4.37 -4.79 -16.51
N ILE A 287 -5.57 -4.37 -16.11
CA ILE A 287 -6.25 -4.94 -14.94
C ILE A 287 -6.70 -6.39 -15.22
N LEU A 288 -7.14 -6.70 -16.44
CA LEU A 288 -7.52 -8.05 -16.83
C LEU A 288 -6.31 -9.00 -16.85
N ASP A 289 -5.18 -8.56 -17.39
CA ASP A 289 -3.94 -9.32 -17.42
C ASP A 289 -3.41 -9.59 -16.00
N LEU A 290 -3.43 -8.58 -15.11
CA LEU A 290 -3.06 -8.76 -13.71
C LEU A 290 -4.00 -9.74 -12.99
N ARG A 291 -5.31 -9.65 -13.26
CA ARG A 291 -6.32 -10.58 -12.73
C ARG A 291 -6.04 -12.01 -13.18
N GLU A 292 -5.67 -12.20 -14.44
CA GLU A 292 -5.35 -13.52 -15.01
C GLU A 292 -4.17 -14.18 -14.27
N LEU A 293 -3.12 -13.42 -13.91
CA LEU A 293 -2.01 -13.94 -13.11
C LEU A 293 -2.48 -14.57 -11.79
N PHE A 294 -3.37 -13.88 -11.06
CA PHE A 294 -3.93 -14.41 -9.82
C PHE A 294 -4.88 -15.57 -10.06
N GLN A 295 -5.74 -15.48 -11.07
CA GLN A 295 -6.67 -16.54 -11.44
C GLN A 295 -5.91 -17.84 -11.75
N ASP A 296 -4.87 -17.78 -12.57
CA ASP A 296 -4.07 -18.93 -12.96
C ASP A 296 -3.25 -19.48 -11.80
N GLY A 297 -2.67 -18.61 -10.97
CA GLY A 297 -1.94 -19.02 -9.78
C GLY A 297 -2.83 -19.77 -8.77
N LEU A 298 -4.07 -19.29 -8.57
CA LEU A 298 -5.04 -19.96 -7.69
C LEU A 298 -5.51 -21.29 -8.30
N LYS A 299 -5.81 -21.35 -9.60
CA LYS A 299 -6.12 -22.62 -10.30
C LYS A 299 -4.97 -23.63 -10.20
N ALA A 300 -3.72 -23.17 -10.33
CA ALA A 300 -2.55 -24.02 -10.21
C ALA A 300 -2.44 -24.63 -8.80
N ARG A 301 -2.71 -23.82 -7.77
CA ARG A 301 -2.79 -24.30 -6.38
C ARG A 301 -3.90 -25.32 -6.18
N ASP A 302 -5.12 -25.04 -6.64
CA ASP A 302 -6.25 -25.96 -6.46
C ASP A 302 -5.99 -27.29 -7.16
N LYS A 303 -5.40 -27.26 -8.35
CA LYS A 303 -4.95 -28.46 -9.07
C LYS A 303 -3.88 -29.22 -8.30
N PHE A 304 -2.95 -28.53 -7.65
CA PHE A 304 -1.94 -29.15 -6.79
C PHE A 304 -2.58 -29.83 -5.57
N ARG A 305 -3.47 -29.12 -4.86
CA ARG A 305 -4.22 -29.63 -3.70
C ARG A 305 -5.01 -30.90 -4.06
N TRP A 306 -5.73 -30.87 -5.17
CA TRP A 306 -6.50 -32.02 -5.65
C TRP A 306 -5.62 -33.25 -5.92
N ARG A 307 -4.44 -33.06 -6.53
CA ARG A 307 -3.48 -34.15 -6.76
C ARG A 307 -2.96 -34.71 -5.44
N LYS A 308 -2.58 -33.84 -4.49
CA LYS A 308 -2.11 -34.24 -3.16
C LYS A 308 -3.16 -35.02 -2.41
N GLU A 309 -4.40 -34.54 -2.37
CA GLU A 309 -5.51 -35.23 -1.74
C GLU A 309 -5.75 -36.61 -2.36
N LYS A 310 -5.68 -36.72 -3.69
CA LYS A 310 -5.79 -38.01 -4.38
C LYS A 310 -4.67 -39.00 -4.03
N GLU A 311 -3.46 -38.50 -3.80
CA GLU A 311 -2.28 -39.33 -3.49
C GLU A 311 -2.21 -39.73 -2.01
N THR A 312 -2.56 -38.82 -1.09
CA THR A 312 -2.32 -38.99 0.36
C THR A 312 -3.60 -39.08 1.18
N GLY A 313 -4.76 -38.78 0.60
CA GLY A 313 -6.04 -38.64 1.31
C GLY A 313 -6.18 -37.34 2.10
N VAL A 314 -5.22 -36.41 2.01
CA VAL A 314 -5.19 -35.17 2.79
C VAL A 314 -4.99 -33.95 1.88
N VAL A 315 -5.85 -32.94 2.02
CA VAL A 315 -5.66 -31.64 1.38
C VAL A 315 -4.49 -30.91 2.06
N SER A 316 -3.45 -30.61 1.29
CA SER A 316 -2.28 -29.87 1.77
C SER A 316 -1.65 -29.04 0.65
N ASP A 317 -1.06 -27.91 1.02
CA ASP A 317 -0.22 -27.07 0.17
C ASP A 317 1.28 -27.39 0.31
N ASP A 318 1.64 -28.44 1.07
CA ASP A 318 3.03 -28.81 1.31
C ASP A 318 3.74 -29.16 0.00
N GLY A 319 4.77 -28.37 -0.31
CA GLY A 319 5.55 -28.48 -1.55
C GLY A 319 5.04 -27.60 -2.70
N PHE A 320 3.90 -26.91 -2.55
CA PHE A 320 3.48 -25.87 -3.48
C PHE A 320 4.26 -24.58 -3.20
N ASN A 321 4.70 -23.88 -4.25
CA ASN A 321 5.34 -22.58 -4.08
C ASN A 321 4.28 -21.50 -3.78
N GLY A 322 3.94 -21.38 -2.50
CA GLY A 322 2.99 -20.38 -2.02
C GLY A 322 3.47 -18.95 -2.24
N ASP A 323 4.78 -18.67 -2.24
CA ASP A 323 5.31 -17.30 -2.35
C ASP A 323 4.97 -16.65 -3.70
N THR A 324 4.89 -17.47 -4.75
CA THR A 324 4.69 -17.04 -6.14
C THR A 324 3.39 -17.58 -6.76
N LEU A 325 2.55 -18.25 -5.97
CA LEU A 325 1.44 -19.09 -6.49
C LEU A 325 1.86 -20.00 -7.64
N GLY A 326 2.91 -20.80 -7.42
CA GLY A 326 3.41 -21.76 -8.41
C GLY A 326 4.14 -21.12 -9.60
N GLY A 327 4.66 -19.90 -9.43
CA GLY A 327 5.40 -19.15 -10.46
C GLY A 327 4.54 -18.20 -11.29
N HIS A 328 3.23 -18.14 -11.05
CA HIS A 328 2.31 -17.26 -11.79
C HIS A 328 2.37 -15.81 -11.31
N VAL A 329 2.53 -15.57 -10.00
CA VAL A 329 2.55 -14.24 -9.39
C VAL A 329 3.96 -13.93 -8.86
N THR A 330 4.80 -13.40 -9.73
CA THR A 330 6.19 -12.98 -9.44
C THR A 330 6.35 -11.51 -9.75
N PHE A 331 7.43 -10.88 -9.29
CA PHE A 331 7.75 -9.52 -9.74
C PHE A 331 7.91 -9.45 -11.26
N ASP A 332 8.54 -10.46 -11.87
CA ASP A 332 8.78 -10.47 -13.31
C ASP A 332 7.49 -10.62 -14.12
N THR A 333 6.58 -11.51 -13.71
CA THR A 333 5.28 -11.65 -14.39
C THR A 333 4.41 -10.41 -14.23
N PHE A 334 4.41 -9.80 -13.04
CA PHE A 334 3.69 -8.54 -12.78
C PHE A 334 4.25 -7.38 -13.59
N GLU A 335 5.58 -7.28 -13.70
CA GLU A 335 6.24 -6.24 -14.49
C GLU A 335 6.02 -6.44 -16.00
N ALA A 336 6.05 -7.68 -16.48
CA ALA A 336 5.79 -8.00 -17.88
C ALA A 336 4.40 -7.55 -18.34
N VAL A 337 3.39 -7.66 -17.46
CA VAL A 337 2.05 -7.13 -17.74
C VAL A 337 2.10 -5.61 -17.92
N PHE A 338 2.68 -4.85 -16.97
CA PHE A 338 2.82 -3.39 -17.12
C PHE A 338 3.57 -2.99 -18.40
N GLN A 339 4.65 -3.70 -18.74
CA GLN A 339 5.45 -3.42 -19.94
C GLN A 339 4.71 -3.72 -21.25
N THR A 340 3.68 -4.56 -21.21
CA THR A 340 2.86 -4.89 -22.39
C THR A 340 1.73 -3.88 -22.52
N SER A 341 1.02 -3.60 -21.42
CA SER A 341 -0.19 -2.78 -21.45
C SER A 341 0.07 -1.27 -21.45
N LEU A 342 1.23 -0.78 -20.96
CA LEU A 342 1.59 0.64 -20.95
C LEU A 342 2.48 1.08 -22.13
N ARG A 343 2.60 0.28 -23.19
CA ARG A 343 3.35 0.71 -24.38
C ARG A 343 2.63 1.87 -25.06
N PRO A 344 3.34 2.92 -25.51
CA PRO A 344 2.74 3.93 -26.36
C PRO A 344 2.19 3.22 -27.60
N SER A 345 0.94 3.50 -27.95
CA SER A 345 0.33 2.99 -29.17
C SER A 345 1.23 3.40 -30.34
N THR A 346 1.78 2.45 -31.07
CA THR A 346 2.48 2.74 -32.33
C THR A 346 1.54 3.62 -33.18
N PRO A 347 1.99 4.77 -33.71
CA PRO A 347 1.17 5.57 -34.61
C PRO A 347 0.93 4.74 -35.89
N GLY A 348 -0.20 4.04 -35.91
CA GLY A 348 -0.62 3.17 -36.99
C GLY A 348 -1.09 3.99 -38.17
N ARG A 349 -0.28 3.98 -39.22
CA ARG A 349 -0.63 4.09 -40.65
C ARG A 349 -1.82 5.01 -40.94
N ALA A 350 -1.50 6.21 -41.41
CA ALA A 350 -2.38 6.95 -42.31
C ALA A 350 -2.93 5.98 -43.37
N SER A 351 -4.25 5.85 -43.39
CA SER A 351 -5.01 5.27 -44.47
C SER A 351 -4.67 6.03 -45.74
N ALA A 352 -3.83 5.43 -46.57
CA ALA A 352 -3.84 5.71 -48.00
C ALA A 352 -5.10 5.05 -48.56
N GLU A 353 -6.13 5.85 -48.81
CA GLU A 353 -7.18 5.47 -49.76
C GLU A 353 -6.79 5.97 -51.16
N PRO A 354 -7.11 5.20 -52.22
CA PRO A 354 -6.80 5.54 -53.60
C PRO A 354 -7.65 6.68 -54.17
#